data_AF-A0A842JII3-F1
#
_entry.id   AF-A0A842JII3-F1
#
_cell.length_a   1.000
_cell.length_b   1.000
_cell.length_c   1.000
_cell.angle_alpha   90.00
_cell.angle_beta   90.00
_cell.angle_gamma   90.00
#
_symmetry.space_group_name_H-M   'P 1'
#
loop_
_entity.id
_entity.type
_entity.pdbx_description
1 polymer ?
#
loop_
_entity_poly.entity_id
_entity_poly.type
_entity_poly.pdbx_seq_one_letter_code
_entity_poly.pdbx_strand_id
1 'polypeptide(L)'
;MAGGCWVCNPLCGRCQPAPKKSGKCPVCGTCTIFDRVEISNGAPLLCKKCGEDLASLVRPEPVRCNYSGLVCAYPCGKGTTSHPEHGYQVCRLNTPPSDEWLAAHSNV
;
A
#
# COMPACT_ATOMS: atom_id res chain seq x y z
N MET A 1 16.97 -15.09 1.36
CA MET A 1 16.40 -15.84 2.50
C MET A 1 14.89 -15.65 2.49
N ALA A 2 14.11 -16.72 2.35
CA ALA A 2 12.67 -16.69 2.56
C ALA A 2 12.20 -18.10 2.94
N GLY A 3 12.05 -18.34 4.25
CA GLY A 3 11.21 -19.44 4.71
C GLY A 3 9.81 -19.17 4.19
N GLY A 4 9.36 -19.95 3.20
CA GLY A 4 7.99 -19.88 2.75
C GLY A 4 7.09 -20.18 3.94
N CYS A 5 6.25 -19.23 4.33
CA CYS A 5 5.15 -19.54 5.24
C CYS A 5 4.33 -20.67 4.59
N TRP A 6 4.35 -21.87 5.19
CA TRP A 6 3.56 -23.03 4.76
C TRP A 6 2.06 -22.87 5.06
N VAL A 7 1.72 -21.85 5.86
CA VAL A 7 0.37 -21.41 6.18
C VAL A 7 0.15 -19.99 5.64
N CYS A 8 -1.05 -19.70 5.14
CA CYS A 8 -1.42 -18.33 4.74
C CYS A 8 -1.22 -17.38 5.92
N ASN A 9 -0.26 -16.45 5.80
CA ASN A 9 0.03 -15.44 6.81
C ASN A 9 -0.24 -14.06 6.19
N PRO A 10 -1.12 -13.23 6.78
CA PRO A 10 -1.42 -11.90 6.25
C PRO A 10 -0.20 -10.95 6.22
N LEU A 11 0.89 -11.30 6.92
CA LEU A 11 2.16 -10.59 6.93
C LEU A 11 3.22 -11.20 6.00
N CYS A 12 2.92 -12.25 5.23
CA CYS A 12 3.89 -12.89 4.34
C CYS A 12 4.30 -12.03 3.13
N GLY A 13 3.66 -10.87 2.94
CA GLY A 13 3.93 -9.95 1.83
C GLY A 13 3.43 -10.42 0.46
N ARG A 14 2.84 -11.63 0.36
CA ARG A 14 2.31 -12.17 -0.90
C ARG A 14 0.85 -11.81 -1.18
N CYS A 15 0.09 -11.40 -0.16
CA CYS A 15 -1.26 -10.85 -0.36
C CYS A 15 -1.17 -9.52 -1.11
N GLN A 16 -1.93 -9.37 -2.20
CA GLN A 16 -1.94 -8.16 -3.02
C GLN A 16 -3.38 -7.64 -3.14
N PRO A 17 -3.73 -6.49 -2.51
CA PRO A 17 -2.95 -5.74 -1.53
C PRO A 17 -3.02 -6.41 -0.14
N ALA A 18 -1.91 -6.44 0.61
CA ALA A 18 -1.92 -7.02 1.95
C ALA A 18 -2.88 -6.22 2.87
N PRO A 19 -3.79 -6.89 3.60
CA PRO A 19 -4.74 -6.21 4.48
C PRO A 19 -4.03 -5.58 5.68
N LYS A 20 -3.02 -6.27 6.24
CA LYS A 20 -2.20 -5.80 7.35
C LYS A 20 -0.77 -5.58 6.89
N LYS A 21 -0.14 -4.54 7.42
CA LYS A 21 1.26 -4.21 7.17
C LYS A 21 1.97 -3.82 8.46
N SER A 22 3.29 -3.81 8.40
CA SER A 22 4.15 -3.37 9.50
C SER A 22 5.00 -2.18 9.05
N GLY A 23 5.04 -1.14 9.87
CA GLY A 23 5.92 0.02 9.71
C GLY A 23 6.94 0.03 10.83
N LYS A 24 8.21 0.23 10.49
CA LYS A 24 9.29 0.37 11.49
C LYS A 24 9.46 1.84 11.83
N CYS A 25 9.35 2.19 13.10
CA CYS A 25 9.59 3.55 13.56
C CYS A 25 11.07 3.92 13.33
N PRO A 26 11.37 5.04 12.65
CA PRO A 26 12.75 5.47 12.42
C PRO A 26 13.44 5.97 13.70
N VAL A 27 12.66 6.44 14.69
CA VAL A 27 13.18 7.01 15.94
C VAL A 27 13.57 5.91 16.93
N CYS A 28 12.63 5.02 17.28
CA CYS A 28 12.84 4.03 18.35
C CYS A 28 13.02 2.59 17.83
N GLY A 29 12.91 2.36 16.53
CA GLY A 29 13.06 1.04 15.90
C GLY A 29 11.88 0.08 16.08
N THR A 30 10.84 0.46 16.83
CA THR A 30 9.66 -0.38 17.10
C THR A 30 8.86 -0.63 15.82
N CYS A 31 8.53 -1.90 15.55
CA CYS A 31 7.61 -2.26 14.47
C CYS A 31 6.15 -2.16 14.95
N THR A 32 5.34 -1.38 14.23
CA THR A 32 3.90 -1.24 14.48
C THR A 32 3.13 -1.91 13.34
N ILE A 33 2.25 -2.84 13.71
CA ILE A 33 1.34 -3.51 12.76
C ILE A 33 0.06 -2.68 12.67
N PHE A 34 -0.42 -2.44 11.45
CA PHE A 34 -1.61 -1.64 11.16
C PHE A 34 -2.40 -2.23 9.99
N ASP A 35 -3.67 -1.87 9.91
CA ASP A 35 -4.55 -2.21 8.81
C ASP A 35 -4.43 -1.17 7.68
N ARG A 36 -4.21 -1.64 6.46
CA ARG A 36 -3.99 -0.79 5.28
C ARG A 36 -5.17 0.13 5.03
N VAL A 37 -6.39 -0.37 5.20
CA VAL A 37 -7.62 0.37 4.90
C VAL A 37 -7.73 1.60 5.79
N GLU A 38 -7.42 1.48 7.08
CA GLU A 38 -7.45 2.62 8.02
C GLU A 38 -6.45 3.69 7.62
N ILE A 39 -5.20 3.29 7.31
CA ILE A 39 -4.15 4.23 6.92
C ILE A 39 -4.44 4.91 5.58
N SER A 40 -4.97 4.16 4.61
CA SER A 40 -5.40 4.71 3.32
C SER A 40 -6.56 5.70 3.47
N ASN A 41 -7.44 5.49 4.45
CA ASN A 41 -8.60 6.36 4.72
C ASN A 41 -8.28 7.61 5.55
N GLY A 42 -7.01 7.84 5.90
CA GLY A 42 -6.64 9.03 6.67
C GLY A 42 -6.27 8.78 8.13
N ALA A 43 -6.40 7.55 8.65
CA ALA A 43 -6.17 7.30 10.07
C ALA A 43 -4.71 7.61 10.49
N PRO A 44 -4.51 8.18 11.70
CA PRO A 44 -3.18 8.39 12.24
C PRO A 44 -2.52 7.06 12.61
N LEU A 45 -1.21 6.97 12.47
CA LEU A 45 -0.44 5.79 12.88
C LEU A 45 0.62 6.21 13.89
N LEU A 46 0.29 6.11 15.17
CA LEU A 46 1.24 6.45 16.22
C LEU A 46 2.11 5.24 16.60
N CYS A 47 3.40 5.50 16.79
CA CYS A 47 4.31 4.50 17.31
C CYS A 47 3.90 4.10 18.74
N LYS A 48 3.68 2.81 18.98
CA LYS A 48 3.28 2.27 20.29
C LYS A 48 4.27 2.55 21.43
N LYS A 49 5.53 2.88 21.11
CA LYS A 49 6.60 3.09 22.10
C LYS A 49 6.91 4.57 22.34
N CYS A 50 7.12 5.34 21.28
CA CYS A 50 7.55 6.74 21.40
C CYS A 50 6.47 7.76 21.00
N GLY A 51 5.31 7.31 20.50
CA GLY A 51 4.22 8.20 20.10
C GLY A 51 4.41 8.93 18.75
N GLU A 52 5.53 8.72 18.07
CA GLU A 52 5.83 9.34 16.77
C GLU A 52 4.75 9.02 15.72
N ASP A 53 4.35 10.00 14.91
CA ASP A 53 3.45 9.76 13.78
C ASP A 53 4.22 9.09 12.63
N LEU A 54 3.77 7.89 12.27
CA LEU A 54 4.31 7.08 11.21
C LEU A 54 3.43 7.11 9.96
N ALA A 55 2.29 7.81 9.98
CA ALA A 55 1.27 7.74 8.92
C ALA A 55 1.87 8.17 7.58
N SER A 56 2.63 9.27 7.59
CA SER A 56 3.32 9.80 6.40
C SER A 56 4.40 8.87 5.84
N LEU A 57 4.99 8.00 6.66
CA LEU A 57 6.00 7.04 6.22
C LEU A 57 5.39 5.81 5.54
N VAL A 58 4.18 5.45 5.93
CA VAL A 58 3.51 4.22 5.48
C VAL A 58 2.43 4.43 4.44
N ARG A 59 2.00 5.69 4.23
CA ARG A 59 1.05 6.12 3.21
C ARG A 59 1.83 6.51 1.94
N PRO A 60 1.95 5.60 0.95
CA PRO A 60 2.58 5.95 -0.32
C PRO A 60 1.73 6.98 -1.07
N GLU A 61 2.38 7.76 -1.93
CA GLU A 61 1.66 8.61 -2.87
C GLU A 61 0.88 7.74 -3.88
N PRO A 62 -0.30 8.18 -4.34
CA PRO A 62 -1.02 7.47 -5.37
C PRO A 62 -0.21 7.40 -6.66
N VAL A 63 -0.09 6.21 -7.23
CA VAL A 63 0.69 5.97 -8.46
C VAL A 63 -0.17 5.34 -9.54
N ARG A 64 0.10 5.69 -10.80
CA ARG A 64 -0.51 5.04 -11.96
C ARG A 64 0.10 3.65 -12.16
N CYS A 65 -0.74 2.62 -12.21
CA CYS A 65 -0.32 1.24 -12.31
C CYS A 65 -0.01 0.85 -13.76
N ASN A 66 1.22 0.42 -14.08
CA ASN A 66 1.55 -0.05 -15.43
C ASN A 66 0.80 -1.33 -15.85
N TYR A 67 0.33 -2.13 -14.89
CA TYR A 67 -0.42 -3.36 -15.17
C TYR A 67 -1.87 -3.08 -15.61
N SER A 68 -2.59 -2.19 -14.92
CA SER A 68 -4.03 -1.96 -15.14
C SER A 68 -4.40 -0.57 -15.63
N GLY A 69 -3.46 0.37 -15.67
CA GLY A 69 -3.69 1.76 -16.07
C GLY A 69 -4.37 2.61 -15.01
N LEU A 70 -5.06 1.99 -14.05
CA LEU A 70 -5.71 2.65 -12.90
C LEU A 70 -4.69 3.29 -11.94
N VAL A 71 -5.11 4.35 -11.26
CA VAL A 71 -4.37 4.93 -10.13
C VAL A 71 -4.61 4.11 -8.86
N CYS A 72 -3.53 3.78 -8.15
CA CYS A 72 -3.56 3.06 -6.89
C CYS A 72 -3.07 3.97 -5.77
N ALA A 73 -3.95 4.29 -4.80
CA ALA A 73 -3.56 4.92 -3.53
C ALA A 73 -2.63 4.05 -2.67
N TYR A 74 -2.65 2.74 -2.90
CA TYR A 74 -1.81 1.81 -2.16
C TYR A 74 -1.26 0.71 -3.10
N PRO A 75 -0.15 0.95 -3.82
CA PRO A 75 0.34 0.03 -4.85
C PRO A 75 0.73 -1.33 -4.26
N CYS A 76 0.33 -2.40 -4.95
CA CYS A 76 0.70 -3.78 -4.62
C CYS A 76 2.05 -4.22 -5.21
N GLY A 77 2.73 -3.34 -5.95
CA GLY A 77 4.00 -3.61 -6.64
C GLY A 77 3.85 -4.12 -8.07
N LYS A 78 2.68 -4.65 -8.49
CA LYS A 78 2.49 -5.03 -9.91
C LYS A 78 2.60 -3.86 -10.89
N GLY A 79 2.40 -2.63 -10.42
CA GLY A 79 2.59 -1.43 -11.24
C GLY A 79 4.03 -1.13 -11.59
N THR A 80 5.02 -1.73 -10.92
CA THR A 80 6.45 -1.50 -11.19
C THR A 80 7.03 -2.50 -12.20
N THR A 81 6.26 -3.50 -12.64
CA THR A 81 6.70 -4.41 -13.71
C THR A 81 6.51 -3.76 -15.07
N SER A 82 7.20 -4.29 -16.09
CA SER A 82 7.02 -3.88 -17.48
C SER A 82 5.55 -3.89 -17.88
N HIS A 83 5.17 -2.92 -18.71
CA HIS A 83 3.81 -2.85 -19.25
C HIS A 83 3.52 -4.13 -20.06
N PRO A 84 2.36 -4.79 -19.84
CA PRO A 84 2.01 -5.98 -20.60
C PRO A 84 1.90 -5.68 -22.10
N GLU A 85 2.42 -6.55 -22.96
CA GLU A 85 2.42 -6.34 -24.42
C GLU A 85 1.01 -6.25 -25.01
N HIS A 86 0.03 -6.89 -24.37
CA HIS A 86 -1.37 -6.89 -24.77
C HIS A 86 -2.18 -5.73 -24.17
N GLY A 87 -1.52 -4.70 -23.64
CA GLY A 87 -2.15 -3.54 -23.02
C GLY A 87 -2.58 -3.76 -21.57
N TYR A 88 -3.33 -2.80 -21.02
CA TYR A 88 -3.76 -2.83 -19.63
C TYR A 88 -4.69 -4.02 -19.32
N GLN A 89 -4.42 -4.66 -18.19
CA GLN A 89 -5.17 -5.81 -17.70
C GLN A 89 -6.20 -5.41 -16.64
N VAL A 90 -7.31 -6.15 -16.58
CA VAL A 90 -8.35 -5.92 -15.57
C VAL A 90 -7.80 -6.25 -14.18
N CYS A 91 -7.90 -5.29 -13.25
CA CYS A 91 -7.48 -5.46 -11.86
C CYS A 91 -8.68 -5.36 -10.91
N ARG A 92 -9.01 -6.48 -10.23
CA ARG A 92 -10.07 -6.54 -9.19
C ARG A 92 -9.60 -6.10 -7.80
N LEU A 93 -8.31 -5.79 -7.70
CA LEU A 93 -7.59 -5.53 -6.46
C LEU A 93 -7.07 -4.09 -6.41
N ASN A 94 -7.60 -3.22 -7.27
CA ASN A 94 -7.26 -1.81 -7.28
C ASN A 94 -7.70 -1.16 -5.96
N THR A 95 -6.84 -0.31 -5.43
CA THR A 95 -7.12 0.52 -4.26
C THR A 95 -7.25 1.95 -4.77
N PRO A 96 -8.45 2.42 -5.13
CA PRO A 96 -8.62 3.75 -5.68
C PRO A 96 -8.22 4.81 -4.64
N PRO A 97 -7.65 5.95 -5.06
CA PRO A 97 -7.49 7.10 -4.18
C PRO A 97 -8.84 7.73 -3.82
N SER A 98 -8.85 8.64 -2.84
CA SER A 98 -10.06 9.35 -2.43
C SER A 98 -10.62 10.20 -3.57
N ASP A 99 -11.95 10.42 -3.57
CA ASP A 99 -12.61 11.27 -4.56
C ASP A 99 -12.04 12.69 -4.59
N GLU A 100 -11.65 13.24 -3.44
CA GLU A 100 -10.97 14.54 -3.36
C GLU A 100 -9.64 14.55 -4.11
N TRP A 101 -8.87 13.46 -4.01
CA TRP A 101 -7.60 13.33 -4.73
C TRP A 101 -7.84 13.21 -6.23
N LEU A 102 -8.85 12.43 -6.65
CA LEU A 102 -9.24 12.29 -8.05
C LEU A 102 -9.74 13.62 -8.64
N ALA A 103 -10.51 14.39 -7.88
CA ALA A 103 -10.98 15.71 -8.29
C ALA A 103 -9.82 16.70 -8.47
N ALA A 104 -8.83 16.66 -7.57
CA ALA A 104 -7.63 17.49 -7.65
C ALA A 104 -6.67 17.09 -8.79
N HIS A 105 -6.70 15.81 -9.23
CA HIS A 105 -5.77 15.25 -10.21
C HIS A 105 -6.47 14.70 -11.47
N SER A 106 -7.55 15.36 -11.91
CA SER A 106 -8.40 14.94 -13.03
C SER A 106 -7.70 14.81 -14.40
N ASN A 107 -6.42 15.20 -14.49
CA ASN A 107 -5.60 15.17 -15.71
C ASN A 107 -4.44 14.14 -15.70
N VAL A 108 -4.36 13.21 -14.74
CA VAL A 108 -3.24 12.24 -14.56
C VAL A 108 -3.57 10.81 -15.02
#